data_AF-Q572J1-F1
#
_entry.id   AF-Q572J1-F1
#
_cell.length_a   1.000
_cell.length_b   1.000
_cell.length_c   1.000
_cell.angle_alpha   90.00
_cell.angle_beta   90.00
_cell.angle_gamma   90.00
#
_symmetry.space_group_name_H-M   'P 1'
#
loop_
_entity.id
_entity.type
_entity.pdbx_description
1 polymer ?
#
loop_
_entity_poly.entity_id
_entity_poly.type
_entity_poly.pdbx_seq_one_letter_code
_entity_poly.pdbx_strand_id
1 'polypeptide(L)'
;MFLAASQAIRFRHAISPFHAYEIKTQMVYWDGPWIFFLHQFQDSSTGKQFAEGLCRVMVKQSDEGVSFEKMIAEVYDGPMPAQPTEAPDVVKGFLEWDAASRSSMETAHETETTKISNSPSPPKSEKLWERIWMEMRRSMNRPQQVE
;
A
#
# COMPACT_ATOMS: atom_id res chain seq x y z
N MET A 1 10.37 12.30 6.27
CA MET A 1 9.23 11.37 6.40
C MET A 1 9.53 10.10 5.63
N PHE A 2 9.35 8.92 6.22
CA PHE A 2 9.40 7.64 5.48
C PHE A 2 8.08 7.41 4.77
N LEU A 3 8.13 7.07 3.48
CA LEU A 3 6.97 6.78 2.65
C LEU A 3 7.12 5.40 2.02
N ALA A 4 6.20 4.50 2.35
CA ALA A 4 6.03 3.25 1.61
C ALA A 4 5.30 3.57 0.30
N ALA A 5 6.03 3.51 -0.82
CA ALA A 5 5.48 3.85 -2.13
C ALA A 5 4.72 2.68 -2.76
N SER A 6 5.25 1.46 -2.62
CA SER A 6 4.58 0.25 -3.04
C SER A 6 5.06 -0.96 -2.24
N GLN A 7 4.22 -1.99 -2.19
CA GLN A 7 4.48 -3.21 -1.46
C GLN A 7 3.77 -4.40 -2.12
N ALA A 8 4.41 -5.56 -2.08
CA ALA A 8 3.85 -6.82 -2.54
C ALA A 8 4.09 -7.86 -1.45
N ILE A 9 3.07 -8.68 -1.16
CA ILE A 9 3.18 -9.78 -0.19
C ILE A 9 2.73 -11.07 -0.85
N ARG A 10 3.59 -12.08 -0.80
CA ARG A 10 3.27 -13.44 -1.19
C ARG A 10 2.98 -14.27 0.06
N PHE A 11 1.71 -14.60 0.26
CA PHE A 11 1.28 -15.53 1.30
C PHE A 11 1.49 -16.97 0.83
N ARG A 12 2.13 -17.79 1.66
CA ARG A 12 2.39 -19.22 1.39
C ARG A 12 1.53 -20.10 2.28
N HIS A 13 1.42 -19.74 3.56
CA HIS A 13 0.70 -20.52 4.56
C HIS A 13 -0.01 -19.60 5.54
N ALA A 14 -1.18 -20.02 6.01
CA ALA A 14 -1.89 -19.32 7.07
C ALA A 14 -1.14 -19.46 8.41
N ILE A 15 -1.19 -18.40 9.20
CA ILE A 15 -0.73 -18.39 10.59
C ILE A 15 -1.96 -18.72 11.45
N SER A 16 -1.87 -19.74 12.29
CA SER A 16 -2.97 -20.09 13.19
C SER A 16 -3.18 -18.97 14.24
N PRO A 17 -4.41 -18.76 14.72
CA PRO A 17 -4.64 -17.83 15.83
C PRO A 17 -3.73 -18.14 17.02
N PHE A 18 -3.16 -17.09 17.63
CA PHE A 18 -2.22 -17.18 18.75
C PHE A 18 -0.90 -17.92 18.47
N HIS A 19 -0.60 -18.25 17.21
CA HIS A 19 0.68 -18.81 16.83
C HIS A 19 1.77 -17.74 16.86
N ALA A 20 2.87 -18.02 17.58
CA ALA A 20 4.01 -17.13 17.60
C ALA A 20 4.76 -17.17 16.24
N TYR A 21 5.13 -16.00 15.74
CA TYR A 21 5.90 -15.88 14.52
C TYR A 21 6.95 -14.78 14.67
N GLU A 22 8.00 -14.87 13.84
CA GLU A 22 9.06 -13.88 13.72
C GLU A 22 8.93 -13.17 12.38
N ILE A 23 9.26 -11.88 12.35
CA ILE A 23 9.46 -11.12 11.11
C ILE A 23 10.93 -10.75 11.03
N LYS A 24 11.64 -11.31 10.05
CA LYS A 24 12.99 -10.89 9.70
C LYS A 24 12.92 -9.84 8.60
N THR A 25 13.44 -8.65 8.87
CA THR A 25 13.49 -7.57 7.88
C THR A 25 14.93 -7.29 7.49
N GLN A 26 15.19 -7.23 6.20
CA GLN A 26 16.51 -6.91 5.64
C GLN A 26 16.38 -5.85 4.56
N MET A 27 17.29 -4.89 4.55
CA MET A 27 17.47 -4.01 3.40
C MET A 27 18.25 -4.80 2.34
N VAL A 28 17.62 -5.11 1.22
CA VAL A 28 18.18 -6.01 0.20
C VAL A 28 18.77 -5.26 -1.00
N TYR A 29 18.34 -4.02 -1.21
CA TYR A 29 18.84 -3.16 -2.28
C TYR A 29 18.48 -1.69 -2.00
N TRP A 30 19.21 -0.77 -2.62
CA TRP A 30 18.83 0.63 -2.74
C TRP A 30 19.29 1.16 -4.09
N ASP A 31 18.64 2.21 -4.57
CA ASP A 31 19.00 2.94 -5.79
C ASP A 31 18.53 4.40 -5.68
N GLY A 32 19.49 5.32 -5.56
CA GLY A 32 19.22 6.73 -5.28
C GLY A 32 18.35 6.90 -4.03
N PRO A 33 17.13 7.49 -4.14
CA PRO A 33 16.24 7.71 -3.01
C PRO A 33 15.39 6.48 -2.62
N TRP A 34 15.46 5.39 -3.38
CA TRP A 34 14.65 4.20 -3.17
C TRP A 34 15.40 3.16 -2.34
N ILE A 35 14.71 2.61 -1.35
CA ILE A 35 15.20 1.57 -0.44
C ILE A 35 14.24 0.39 -0.52
N PHE A 36 14.79 -0.82 -0.63
CA PHE A 36 14.01 -2.05 -0.75
C PHE A 36 14.20 -2.91 0.49
N PHE A 37 13.10 -3.14 1.22
CA PHE A 37 13.07 -4.03 2.37
C PHE A 37 12.39 -5.34 2.02
N LEU A 38 13.05 -6.44 2.36
CA LEU A 38 12.48 -7.78 2.33
C LEU A 38 12.07 -8.18 3.74
N HIS A 39 10.81 -8.54 3.90
CA HIS A 39 10.20 -9.05 5.12
C HIS A 39 9.93 -10.55 4.97
N GLN A 40 10.48 -11.36 5.85
CA GLN A 40 10.23 -12.80 5.91
C GLN A 40 9.44 -13.10 7.18
N PHE A 41 8.19 -13.54 7.01
CA PHE A 41 7.32 -13.96 8.09
C PHE A 41 7.50 -15.46 8.28
N GLN A 42 7.96 -15.87 9.44
CA GLN A 42 8.34 -17.27 9.66
C GLN A 42 7.95 -17.77 11.04
N ASP A 43 7.78 -19.08 11.15
CA ASP A 43 7.63 -19.76 12.42
C ASP A 43 8.92 -19.63 13.24
N SER A 44 8.79 -19.10 14.45
CA SER A 44 9.94 -18.83 15.32
C SER A 44 10.68 -20.10 15.76
N SER A 45 10.02 -21.25 15.76
CA SER A 45 10.57 -22.52 16.23
C SER A 45 11.09 -23.42 15.09
N THR A 46 10.38 -23.43 13.96
CA THR A 46 10.70 -24.33 12.83
C THR A 46 11.34 -23.61 11.64
N GLY A 47 11.30 -22.28 11.59
CA GLY A 47 11.74 -21.50 10.44
C GLY A 47 10.82 -21.62 9.22
N LYS A 48 9.66 -22.28 9.35
CA LYS A 48 8.69 -22.40 8.26
C LYS A 48 8.20 -21.01 7.82
N GLN A 49 8.40 -20.68 6.55
CA GLN A 49 8.01 -19.37 6.01
C GLN A 49 6.50 -19.30 5.72
N PHE A 50 5.80 -18.39 6.39
CA PHE A 50 4.38 -18.11 6.19
C PHE A 50 4.12 -17.15 5.03
N ALA A 51 4.94 -16.10 4.93
CA ALA A 51 4.82 -15.09 3.90
C ALA A 51 6.16 -14.40 3.61
N GLU A 52 6.21 -13.72 2.48
CA GLU A 52 7.32 -12.88 2.06
C GLU A 52 6.76 -11.56 1.56
N GLY A 53 7.22 -10.44 2.10
CA GLY A 53 6.84 -9.11 1.68
C GLY A 53 8.04 -8.36 1.12
N LEU A 54 7.90 -7.71 -0.02
CA LEU A 54 8.85 -6.70 -0.47
C LEU A 54 8.19 -5.33 -0.41
N CYS A 55 8.88 -4.36 0.18
CA CYS A 55 8.42 -2.98 0.28
C CYS A 55 9.46 -2.04 -0.34
N ARG A 56 9.00 -1.15 -1.22
CA ARG A 56 9.80 -0.04 -1.74
C ARG A 56 9.45 1.23 -0.98
N VAL A 57 10.46 1.80 -0.35
CA VAL A 57 10.35 2.95 0.56
C VAL A 57 11.23 4.08 0.05
N MET A 58 10.83 5.31 0.30
CA MET A 58 11.70 6.49 0.16
C MET A 58 11.63 7.36 1.40
N VAL A 59 12.68 8.15 1.64
CA VAL A 59 12.65 9.23 2.62
C VAL A 59 12.44 10.55 1.89
N LYS A 60 11.41 11.29 2.28
CA LYS A 60 11.17 12.66 1.80
C LYS A 60 11.66 13.71 2.80
N GLN A 61 12.34 14.73 2.28
CA GLN A 61 12.68 15.98 2.94
C GLN A 61 12.28 17.13 2.00
N SER A 62 11.38 18.02 2.45
CA SER A 62 10.91 19.16 1.66
C SER A 62 10.44 18.78 0.24
N ASP A 63 9.58 17.77 0.16
CA ASP A 63 9.04 17.16 -1.08
C ASP A 63 10.02 16.43 -2.01
N GLU A 64 11.33 16.54 -1.77
CA GLU A 64 12.36 15.83 -2.50
C GLU A 64 12.70 14.49 -1.85
N GLY A 65 13.07 13.51 -2.69
CA GLY A 65 13.61 12.23 -2.23
C GLY A 65 15.06 12.38 -1.77
N VAL A 66 15.36 11.90 -0.57
CA VAL A 66 16.72 11.87 -0.01
C VAL A 66 17.39 10.58 -0.43
N SER A 67 18.61 10.65 -1.00
CA SER A 67 19.36 9.45 -1.35
C SER A 67 19.71 8.62 -0.11
N PHE A 68 19.86 7.31 -0.28
CA PHE A 68 20.24 6.42 0.81
C PHE A 68 21.58 6.82 1.45
N GLU A 69 22.55 7.25 0.63
CA GLU A 69 23.88 7.65 1.09
C GLU A 69 23.80 8.88 2.00
N LYS A 70 23.03 9.89 1.58
CA LYS A 70 22.80 11.10 2.39
C LYS A 70 22.07 10.75 3.68
N MET A 71 21.07 9.86 3.61
CA MET A 71 20.34 9.41 4.80
C MET A 71 21.26 8.70 5.81
N ILE A 72 22.09 7.76 5.35
CA ILE A 72 22.97 6.98 6.22
C ILE A 72 24.07 7.83 6.86
N ALA A 73 24.63 8.79 6.12
CA ALA A 73 25.67 9.69 6.64
C ALA A 73 25.20 10.50 7.87
N GLU A 74 23.89 10.70 8.04
CA GLU A 74 23.31 11.43 9.18
C GLU A 74 23.04 10.54 10.41
N VAL A 75 22.97 9.22 10.25
CA VAL A 75 22.50 8.29 11.30
C VAL A 75 23.50 7.20 11.67
N TYR A 76 24.58 7.06 10.91
CA TYR A 76 25.55 5.99 11.09
C TYR A 76 26.98 6.49 10.90
N ASP A 77 27.76 6.44 11.98
CA ASP A 77 29.17 6.86 11.99
C ASP A 77 30.14 5.80 11.42
N GLY A 78 29.61 4.64 11.00
CA GLY A 78 30.41 3.54 10.46
C GLY A 78 30.63 3.62 8.96
N PRO A 79 31.35 2.65 8.38
CA PRO A 79 31.59 2.62 6.94
C PRO A 79 30.29 2.40 6.18
N MET A 80 30.09 3.17 5.10
CA MET A 80 28.93 3.01 4.21
C MET A 80 28.83 1.55 3.74
N PRO A 81 27.67 0.88 3.86
CA PRO A 81 27.49 -0.45 3.32
C PRO A 81 27.70 -0.43 1.80
N ALA A 82 28.34 -1.47 1.28
CA ALA A 82 28.52 -1.61 -0.17
C ALA A 82 27.16 -1.85 -0.84
N GLN A 83 26.81 -1.02 -1.81
CA GLN A 83 25.62 -1.24 -2.64
C GLN A 83 25.82 -2.50 -3.49
N PRO A 84 24.83 -3.40 -3.56
CA PRO A 84 24.87 -4.50 -4.51
C PRO A 84 25.04 -3.95 -5.94
N THR A 85 25.99 -4.47 -6.70
CA THR A 85 26.26 -4.02 -8.08
C THR A 85 25.05 -4.19 -8.99
N GLU A 86 24.22 -5.20 -8.70
CA GLU A 86 23.00 -5.48 -9.44
C GLU A 86 21.82 -5.64 -8.47
N ALA A 87 20.64 -5.22 -8.93
CA ALA A 87 19.40 -5.49 -8.22
C ALA A 87 19.18 -7.02 -8.10
N PRO A 88 18.92 -7.54 -6.89
CA PRO A 88 18.55 -8.94 -6.70
C PRO A 88 17.30 -9.34 -7.49
N ASP A 89 17.16 -10.60 -7.87
CA ASP A 89 16.02 -11.08 -8.68
C ASP A 89 14.65 -10.78 -8.05
N VAL A 90 14.56 -10.85 -6.73
CA VAL A 90 13.32 -10.49 -6.01
C VAL A 90 12.95 -9.01 -6.20
N VAL A 91 13.96 -8.13 -6.30
CA VAL A 91 13.75 -6.69 -6.55
C VAL A 91 13.40 -6.46 -8.02
N LYS A 92 14.08 -7.15 -8.94
CA LYS A 92 13.77 -7.07 -10.39
C LYS A 92 12.32 -7.46 -10.66
N GLY A 93 11.88 -8.64 -10.19
CA GLY A 93 10.50 -9.10 -10.39
C GLY A 93 9.47 -8.21 -9.69
N PHE A 94 9.81 -7.63 -8.53
CA PHE A 94 8.95 -6.65 -7.88
C PHE A 94 8.82 -5.35 -8.69
N LEU A 95 9.91 -4.82 -9.26
CA LEU A 95 9.87 -3.62 -10.07
C LEU A 95 9.07 -3.82 -11.35
N GLU A 96 9.18 -4.99 -11.98
CA GLU A 96 8.35 -5.39 -13.11
C GLU A 96 6.86 -5.40 -12.72
N TRP A 97 6.52 -6.02 -11.59
CA TRP A 97 5.15 -6.03 -11.07
C TRP A 97 4.63 -4.62 -10.73
N ASP A 98 5.45 -3.78 -10.11
CA ASP A 98 5.10 -2.41 -9.72
C ASP A 98 4.85 -1.54 -10.96
N ALA A 99 5.70 -1.67 -11.99
CA ALA A 99 5.52 -0.98 -13.26
C ALA A 99 4.25 -1.42 -13.99
N ALA A 100 3.99 -2.74 -14.05
CA ALA A 100 2.78 -3.29 -14.66
C ALA A 100 1.50 -2.83 -13.91
N SER A 101 1.55 -2.83 -12.56
CA SER A 101 0.45 -2.38 -11.72
C SER A 101 0.15 -0.90 -11.92
N ARG A 102 1.20 -0.06 -11.99
CA ARG A 102 1.06 1.37 -12.27
C ARG A 102 0.41 1.61 -13.63
N SER A 103 0.92 0.95 -14.67
CA SER A 103 0.36 1.07 -16.03
C SER A 103 -1.11 0.66 -16.07
N SER A 104 -1.47 -0.45 -15.41
CA SER A 104 -2.86 -0.89 -15.32
C SER A 104 -3.76 0.13 -14.62
N MET A 105 -3.29 0.77 -13.55
CA MET A 105 -4.05 1.78 -12.81
C MET A 105 -4.23 3.08 -13.61
N GLU A 106 -3.18 3.52 -14.31
CA GLU A 106 -3.22 4.71 -15.17
C GLU A 106 -4.22 4.52 -16.31
N THR A 107 -4.18 3.38 -17.00
CA THR A 107 -5.15 3.06 -18.07
C THR A 107 -6.59 3.00 -17.53
N ALA A 108 -6.81 2.41 -16.35
CA ALA A 108 -8.12 2.38 -15.72
C ALA A 108 -8.61 3.80 -15.38
N HIS A 109 -7.73 4.65 -14.84
CA HIS A 109 -8.05 6.03 -14.52
C HIS A 109 -8.42 6.84 -15.77
N GLU A 110 -7.66 6.73 -16.86
CA GLU A 110 -7.97 7.38 -18.15
C GLU A 110 -9.32 6.92 -18.71
N THR A 111 -9.60 5.62 -18.60
CA THR A 111 -10.87 5.04 -19.05
C THR A 111 -12.05 5.59 -18.26
N GLU A 112 -11.94 5.65 -16.93
CA GLU A 112 -12.99 6.20 -16.07
C GLU A 112 -13.17 7.71 -16.26
N THR A 113 -12.07 8.46 -16.39
CA THR A 113 -12.13 9.90 -16.70
C THR A 113 -12.87 10.15 -18.01
N THR A 114 -12.61 9.34 -19.02
CA THR A 114 -13.30 9.41 -20.33
C THR A 114 -14.78 9.10 -20.20
N LYS A 115 -15.16 8.05 -19.44
CA LYS A 115 -16.57 7.71 -19.19
C LYS A 115 -17.31 8.83 -18.46
N ILE A 116 -16.71 9.41 -17.41
CA ILE A 116 -17.30 10.52 -16.66
C ILE A 116 -17.48 11.75 -17.55
N SER A 117 -16.48 12.07 -18.38
CA SER A 117 -16.59 13.18 -19.34
C SER A 117 -17.68 12.95 -20.38
N ASN A 118 -17.86 11.72 -20.86
CA ASN A 118 -18.85 11.37 -21.89
C ASN A 118 -20.25 11.10 -21.32
N SER A 119 -20.39 10.97 -20.00
CA SER A 119 -21.64 10.72 -19.31
C SER A 119 -21.67 11.54 -18.03
N PRO A 120 -21.99 12.85 -18.11
CA PRO A 120 -22.08 13.68 -16.92
C PRO A 120 -23.08 13.05 -15.95
N SER A 121 -22.70 12.99 -14.67
CA SER A 121 -23.52 12.40 -13.62
C SER A 121 -24.92 13.02 -13.68
N PRO A 122 -26.00 12.22 -13.65
CA PRO A 122 -27.33 12.79 -13.60
C PRO A 122 -27.40 13.71 -12.38
N PRO A 123 -28.05 14.88 -12.50
CA PRO A 123 -28.19 15.80 -11.37
C PRO A 123 -28.73 15.00 -10.17
N LYS A 124 -28.11 15.17 -8.98
CA LYS A 124 -28.52 14.49 -7.74
C LYS A 124 -30.04 14.56 -7.66
N SER A 125 -30.72 13.45 -7.93
CA SER A 125 -32.18 13.49 -8.03
C SER A 125 -32.70 13.73 -6.61
N GLU A 126 -33.17 14.95 -6.35
CA GLU A 126 -33.75 15.39 -5.06
C GLU A 126 -34.74 14.34 -4.52
N LYS A 127 -35.44 13.66 -5.43
CA LYS A 127 -36.41 12.58 -5.18
C LYS A 127 -35.86 11.35 -4.44
N LEU A 128 -34.55 11.06 -4.52
CA LEU A 128 -33.97 9.91 -3.82
C LEU A 128 -33.81 10.20 -2.33
N TRP A 129 -33.33 11.40 -1.99
CA TRP A 129 -33.23 11.83 -0.59
C TRP A 129 -34.60 12.01 0.05
N GLU A 130 -35.58 12.51 -0.71
CA GLU A 130 -36.97 12.57 -0.25
C GLU A 130 -37.57 11.18 0.02
N ARG A 131 -37.30 10.19 -0.85
CA ARG A 131 -37.74 8.80 -0.65
C ARG A 131 -37.13 8.18 0.60
N ILE A 132 -35.81 8.35 0.80
CA ILE A 132 -35.10 7.85 1.99
C ILE A 132 -35.65 8.51 3.26
N TRP A 133 -35.90 9.82 3.24
CA TRP A 133 -36.49 10.55 4.37
C TRP A 133 -37.93 10.10 4.67
N MET A 134 -38.74 9.84 3.63
CA MET A 134 -40.09 9.31 3.78
C MET A 134 -40.08 7.91 4.38
N GLU A 135 -39.16 7.04 3.98
CA GLU A 135 -39.01 5.70 4.56
C GLU A 135 -38.59 5.75 6.04
N MET A 136 -37.65 6.63 6.40
CA MET A 136 -37.26 6.84 7.80
C MET A 136 -38.42 7.39 8.66
N ARG A 137 -39.22 8.31 8.12
CA ARG A 137 -40.43 8.80 8.81
C ARG A 137 -41.47 7.70 9.01
N ARG A 138 -41.56 6.75 8.07
CA ARG A 138 -42.53 5.64 8.11
C ARG A 138 -42.07 4.52 9.06
N SER A 139 -40.76 4.31 9.23
CA SER A 139 -40.21 3.30 10.13
C SER A 139 -40.09 3.75 11.59
N MET A 140 -40.08 5.07 11.83
CA MET A 140 -40.20 5.61 13.18
C MET A 140 -41.66 5.54 13.62
N ASN A 141 -41.99 4.62 14.55
CA ASN A 141 -43.22 4.65 15.33
C ASN A 141 -43.25 5.93 16.19
N ARG A 142 -43.61 7.06 15.58
CA ARG A 142 -43.88 8.29 16.33
C ARG A 142 -45.22 8.10 17.06
N PRO A 143 -45.29 8.38 18.37
CA PRO A 143 -46.57 8.39 19.05
C PRO A 143 -47.47 9.43 18.36
N GLN A 144 -48.67 9.01 17.95
CA GLN A 144 -49.69 9.93 17.47
C GLN A 144 -49.95 10.94 18.58
N GLN A 145 -49.81 12.24 18.29
CA GLN A 145 -50.31 13.26 19.19
C GLN A 145 -51.82 13.08 19.26
N VAL A 146 -52.28 12.73 20.46
CA VAL A 146 -53.68 12.66 20.82
C VAL A 146 -54.12 14.12 21.01
N GLU A 147 -55.03 14.60 20.15
CA GLU A 147 -55.82 15.82 20.41
C GLU A 147 -56.84 15.58 21.53
#